data_AF-A0A524EYH5-F1
#
_entry.id   AF-A0A524EYH5-F1
#
_cell.length_a   1.000
_cell.length_b   1.000
_cell.length_c   1.000
_cell.angle_alpha   90.00
_cell.angle_beta   90.00
_cell.angle_gamma   90.00
#
_symmetry.space_group_name_H-M   'P 1'
#
loop_
_entity.id
_entity.type
_entity.pdbx_description
1 polymer ?
#
loop_
_entity_poly.entity_id
_entity_poly.type
_entity_poly.pdbx_seq_one_letter_code
_entity_poly.pdbx_strand_id
1 'polypeptide(L)'
;MALSEAGVELGKEIEHGLKEGLKGLEEGLKELDLEKFKDLEDLHIDLDFNDEEYEQKMEEFNKKMEEYGKKMEEYGKKMGEKAQKIVEKNLAHLEMEYPHIRRIRHVRPPKPPRAPYAPQSPEFYPREEYKEQEKERAKARAPLEKIKMLKELLDEGMITQQDYDEKKKKILEEL
;
A
#
# COMPACT_ATOMS: atom_id res chain seq x y z
N MET A 1 -46.49 -54.07 27.45
CA MET A 1 -46.56 -52.64 27.80
C MET A 1 -47.38 -51.97 26.72
N ALA A 2 -48.65 -51.66 27.00
CA ALA A 2 -49.47 -50.88 26.08
C ALA A 2 -49.07 -49.41 26.26
N LEU A 3 -48.67 -48.74 25.17
CA LEU A 3 -48.57 -47.28 25.17
C LEU A 3 -49.97 -46.72 25.46
N SER A 4 -50.07 -45.73 26.33
CA SER A 4 -51.34 -45.07 26.62
C SER A 4 -51.90 -44.47 25.33
N GLU A 5 -53.23 -44.46 25.18
CA GLU A 5 -53.92 -43.88 24.03
C GLU A 5 -53.46 -42.42 23.76
N ALA A 6 -53.17 -41.68 24.83
CA ALA A 6 -52.58 -40.34 24.78
C ALA A 6 -51.21 -40.28 24.04
N GLY A 7 -50.37 -41.31 24.18
CA GLY A 7 -49.10 -41.40 23.47
C GLY A 7 -49.27 -41.66 21.96
N VAL A 8 -50.34 -42.34 21.57
CA VAL A 8 -50.67 -42.60 20.17
C VAL A 8 -51.22 -41.35 19.49
N GLU A 9 -52.05 -40.56 20.19
CA GLU A 9 -52.53 -39.27 19.66
C GLU A 9 -51.41 -38.25 19.48
N LEU A 10 -50.53 -38.10 20.49
CA LEU A 10 -49.38 -37.20 20.41
C LEU A 10 -48.45 -37.55 19.23
N GLY A 11 -48.25 -38.85 18.96
CA GLY A 11 -47.46 -39.31 17.83
C GLY A 11 -48.04 -38.91 16.47
N LYS A 12 -49.38 -38.97 16.31
CA LYS A 12 -50.06 -38.56 15.08
C LYS A 12 -49.98 -37.06 14.84
N GLU A 13 -50.07 -36.27 15.90
CA GLU A 13 -50.00 -34.80 15.82
C GLU A 13 -48.59 -34.34 15.41
N ILE A 14 -47.55 -34.98 15.97
CA ILE A 14 -46.15 -34.75 15.57
C ILE A 14 -45.92 -35.15 14.10
N GLU A 15 -46.45 -36.30 13.67
CA GLU A 15 -46.31 -36.76 12.28
C GLU A 15 -46.99 -35.80 11.30
N HIS A 16 -48.16 -35.28 11.65
CA HIS A 16 -48.87 -34.29 10.85
C HIS A 16 -48.08 -32.98 10.73
N GLY A 17 -47.60 -32.43 11.85
CA GLY A 17 -46.81 -31.21 11.86
C GLY A 17 -45.51 -31.33 11.05
N LEU A 18 -44.85 -32.49 11.10
CA LEU A 18 -43.67 -32.76 10.28
C LEU A 18 -43.98 -32.81 8.78
N LYS A 19 -45.11 -33.40 8.38
CA LYS A 19 -45.53 -33.44 6.97
C LYS A 19 -45.89 -32.06 6.44
N GLU A 20 -46.58 -31.24 7.22
CA GLU A 20 -46.88 -29.86 6.84
C GLU A 20 -45.62 -29.00 6.75
N GLY A 21 -44.68 -29.15 7.70
CA GLY A 21 -43.40 -28.45 7.67
C GLY A 21 -42.55 -28.82 6.45
N LEU A 22 -42.50 -30.10 6.07
CA LEU A 22 -41.82 -30.57 4.86
C LEU A 22 -42.46 -30.00 3.59
N LYS A 23 -43.79 -29.95 3.53
CA LYS A 23 -44.51 -29.39 2.39
C LYS A 23 -44.24 -27.89 2.21
N GLY A 24 -44.25 -27.13 3.30
CA GLY A 24 -43.92 -25.70 3.27
C GLY A 24 -42.47 -25.42 2.83
N LEU A 25 -41.51 -26.27 3.24
CA LEU A 25 -40.13 -26.18 2.77
C LEU A 25 -40.01 -26.49 1.27
N GLU A 26 -40.72 -27.50 0.77
CA GLU A 26 -40.69 -27.86 -0.65
C GLU A 26 -41.34 -26.78 -1.53
N GLU A 27 -42.41 -26.14 -1.06
CA GLU A 27 -43.03 -25.00 -1.72
C GLU A 27 -42.11 -23.77 -1.73
N GLY A 28 -41.47 -23.45 -0.59
CA GLY A 28 -40.49 -22.35 -0.53
C GLY A 28 -39.25 -22.57 -1.39
N LEU A 29 -38.83 -23.83 -1.59
CA LEU A 29 -37.72 -24.17 -2.50
C LEU A 29 -38.11 -24.06 -3.98
N LYS A 30 -39.38 -24.27 -4.32
CA LYS A 30 -39.91 -24.05 -5.68
C LYS A 30 -40.13 -22.56 -5.98
N GLU A 31 -40.40 -21.77 -4.95
CA GLU A 31 -40.58 -20.31 -5.04
C GLU A 31 -39.24 -19.54 -5.13
N LEU A 32 -38.12 -20.20 -4.78
CA LEU A 32 -36.78 -19.77 -5.19
C LEU A 32 -36.66 -19.94 -6.71
N ASP A 33 -37.11 -18.90 -7.43
CA ASP A 33 -37.05 -18.80 -8.88
C ASP A 33 -35.64 -19.14 -9.41
N LEU A 34 -35.53 -20.34 -9.97
CA LEU A 34 -34.41 -20.75 -10.81
C LEU A 34 -34.18 -19.78 -11.98
N GLU A 35 -35.20 -18.99 -12.34
CA GLU A 35 -35.13 -17.90 -13.31
C GLU A 35 -34.19 -16.77 -12.86
N LYS A 36 -34.22 -16.37 -11.58
CA LYS A 36 -33.31 -15.34 -11.04
C LYS A 36 -31.84 -15.78 -11.04
N PHE A 37 -31.59 -17.09 -10.99
CA PHE A 37 -30.24 -17.63 -11.08
C PHE A 37 -29.68 -17.61 -12.50
N LYS A 38 -30.54 -17.74 -13.52
CA LYS A 38 -30.10 -17.64 -14.93
C LYS A 38 -29.73 -16.21 -15.29
N ASP A 39 -30.53 -15.24 -14.83
CA ASP A 39 -30.22 -13.81 -15.03
C ASP A 39 -28.89 -13.40 -14.40
N LEU A 40 -28.49 -14.04 -13.29
CA LEU A 40 -27.19 -13.82 -12.63
C LEU A 40 -26.02 -14.44 -13.39
N GLU A 41 -26.23 -15.57 -14.06
CA GLU A 41 -25.22 -16.27 -14.85
C GLU A 41 -24.92 -15.50 -16.15
N ASP A 42 -25.95 -14.98 -16.82
CA ASP A 42 -25.82 -14.14 -18.01
C ASP A 42 -25.13 -12.80 -17.67
N LEU A 43 -25.36 -12.23 -16.48
CA LEU A 43 -24.69 -10.99 -16.05
C LEU A 43 -23.18 -11.18 -15.79
N HIS A 44 -22.72 -12.42 -15.54
CA HIS A 44 -21.32 -12.73 -15.32
C HIS A 44 -20.52 -12.75 -16.64
N ILE A 45 -21.17 -13.11 -17.75
CA ILE A 45 -20.53 -13.24 -19.06
C ILE A 45 -20.15 -11.87 -19.65
N ASP A 46 -20.90 -10.81 -19.36
CA ASP A 46 -20.60 -9.46 -19.85
C ASP A 46 -19.40 -8.79 -19.11
N LEU A 47 -19.02 -9.29 -17.93
CA LEU A 47 -17.88 -8.76 -17.19
C LEU A 47 -16.54 -9.28 -17.73
N ASP A 48 -16.49 -10.52 -18.22
CA ASP A 48 -15.26 -11.15 -18.71
C ASP A 48 -14.79 -10.60 -20.07
N PHE A 49 -15.70 -10.03 -20.88
CA PHE A 49 -15.33 -9.45 -22.19
C PHE A 49 -14.57 -8.11 -22.10
N ASN A 50 -14.49 -7.49 -20.92
CA ASN A 50 -13.84 -6.18 -20.76
C ASN A 50 -12.38 -6.28 -20.31
N ASP A 51 -11.95 -7.43 -19.81
CA ASP A 51 -10.63 -7.60 -19.22
C ASP A 51 -9.52 -7.60 -20.28
N GLU A 52 -9.71 -8.28 -21.42
CA GLU A 52 -8.72 -8.31 -22.51
C GLU A 52 -8.51 -6.93 -23.16
N GLU A 53 -9.58 -6.16 -23.39
CA GLU A 53 -9.48 -4.80 -23.94
C GLU A 53 -8.82 -3.84 -22.94
N TYR A 54 -9.11 -4.02 -21.65
CA TYR A 54 -8.48 -3.25 -20.59
C TYR A 54 -6.99 -3.55 -20.47
N GLU A 55 -6.59 -4.83 -20.50
CA GLU A 55 -5.20 -5.26 -20.49
C GLU A 55 -4.42 -4.65 -21.67
N GLN A 56 -4.97 -4.68 -22.89
CA GLN A 56 -4.35 -4.06 -24.05
C GLN A 56 -4.16 -2.55 -23.87
N LYS A 57 -5.17 -1.85 -23.35
CA LYS A 57 -5.05 -0.40 -23.05
C LYS A 57 -3.99 -0.12 -22.00
N MET A 58 -3.87 -0.97 -20.99
CA MET A 58 -2.85 -0.84 -19.95
C MET A 58 -1.44 -1.09 -20.51
N GLU A 59 -1.25 -2.07 -21.39
CA GLU A 59 0.02 -2.31 -22.07
C GLU A 59 0.42 -1.14 -22.96
N GLU A 60 -0.51 -0.60 -23.76
CA GLU A 60 -0.25 0.57 -24.59
C GLU A 60 0.14 1.80 -23.76
N PHE A 61 -0.55 2.01 -22.63
CA PHE A 61 -0.26 3.10 -21.71
C PHE A 61 1.14 2.95 -21.10
N ASN A 62 1.50 1.76 -20.63
CA ASN A 62 2.82 1.47 -20.07
C ASN A 62 3.93 1.71 -21.11
N LYS A 63 3.70 1.31 -22.37
CA LYS A 63 4.64 1.55 -23.47
C LYS A 63 4.86 3.05 -23.74
N LYS A 64 3.79 3.86 -23.70
CA LYS A 64 3.88 5.33 -23.83
C LYS A 64 4.67 5.94 -22.66
N MET A 65 4.45 5.47 -21.44
CA MET A 65 5.18 5.94 -20.26
C MET A 65 6.67 5.59 -20.33
N GLU A 66 7.02 4.42 -20.83
CA GLU A 66 8.41 4.02 -21.05
C GLU A 66 9.12 4.91 -22.09
N GLU A 67 8.44 5.21 -23.20
CA GLU A 67 8.97 6.12 -24.23
C GLU A 67 9.17 7.54 -23.69
N TYR A 68 8.22 8.04 -22.89
CA TYR A 68 8.35 9.33 -22.23
C TYR A 68 9.52 9.36 -21.24
N GLY A 69 9.70 8.29 -20.45
CA GLY A 69 10.85 8.13 -19.56
C GLY A 69 12.18 8.22 -20.31
N LYS A 70 12.32 7.53 -21.45
CA LYS A 70 13.53 7.60 -22.30
C LYS A 70 13.80 9.01 -22.82
N LYS A 71 12.77 9.75 -23.26
CA LYS A 71 12.90 11.15 -23.70
C LYS A 71 13.38 12.07 -22.57
N MET A 72 12.85 11.88 -21.36
CA MET A 72 13.27 12.64 -20.19
C MET A 72 14.72 12.34 -19.78
N GLU A 73 15.15 11.08 -19.87
CA GLU A 73 16.54 10.69 -19.60
C GLU A 73 17.50 11.34 -20.60
N GLU A 74 17.17 11.32 -21.89
CA GLU A 74 17.99 11.98 -22.93
C GLU A 74 18.08 13.49 -22.72
N TYR A 75 16.97 14.14 -22.36
CA TYR A 75 16.96 15.56 -22.02
C TYR A 75 17.83 15.86 -20.79
N GLY A 76 17.74 15.02 -19.75
CA GLY A 76 18.59 15.09 -18.57
C GLY A 76 20.09 15.00 -18.92
N LYS A 77 20.48 14.05 -19.78
CA LYS A 77 21.87 13.92 -20.27
C LYS A 77 22.33 15.18 -21.00
N LYS A 78 21.53 15.72 -21.93
CA LYS A 78 21.85 16.96 -22.67
C LYS A 78 22.04 18.16 -21.73
N MET A 79 21.23 18.27 -20.69
CA MET A 79 21.37 19.33 -19.68
C MET A 79 22.62 19.13 -18.82
N GLY A 80 22.91 17.90 -18.41
CA GLY A 80 24.13 17.55 -17.67
C GLY A 80 25.41 17.90 -18.44
N GLU A 81 25.48 17.56 -19.72
CA GLU A 81 26.62 17.90 -20.58
C GLU A 81 26.80 19.42 -20.74
N LYS A 82 25.70 20.17 -20.91
CA LYS A 82 25.76 21.65 -20.97
C LYS A 82 26.29 22.23 -19.67
N ALA A 83 25.84 21.72 -18.53
CA ALA A 83 26.32 22.15 -17.22
C ALA A 83 27.82 21.85 -17.05
N GLN A 84 28.28 20.66 -17.42
CA GLN A 84 29.69 20.30 -17.38
C GLN A 84 30.54 21.22 -18.26
N LYS A 85 30.11 21.51 -19.50
CA LYS A 85 30.81 22.45 -20.39
C LYS A 85 30.90 23.86 -19.81
N ILE A 86 29.87 24.33 -19.09
CA ILE A 86 29.92 25.62 -18.41
C ILE A 86 30.95 25.59 -17.26
N VAL A 87 30.94 24.52 -16.45
CA VAL A 87 31.90 24.35 -15.36
C VAL A 87 33.33 24.30 -15.89
N GLU A 88 33.59 23.53 -16.96
CA GLU A 88 34.90 23.45 -17.60
C GLU A 88 35.36 24.79 -18.17
N LYS A 89 34.48 25.53 -18.85
CA LYS A 89 34.81 26.87 -19.36
C LYS A 89 35.14 27.85 -18.23
N ASN A 90 34.36 27.83 -17.15
CA ASN A 90 34.60 28.69 -15.99
C ASN A 90 35.92 28.31 -15.30
N LEU A 91 36.21 27.02 -15.18
CA LEU A 91 37.46 26.52 -14.62
C LEU A 91 38.66 26.93 -15.49
N ALA A 92 38.56 26.81 -16.82
CA ALA A 92 39.59 27.25 -17.75
C ALA A 92 39.83 28.77 -17.67
N HIS A 93 38.76 29.57 -17.54
CA HIS A 93 38.88 31.01 -17.35
C HIS A 93 39.62 31.35 -16.05
N LEU A 94 39.25 30.72 -14.94
CA LEU A 94 39.92 30.87 -13.65
C LEU A 94 41.40 30.46 -13.73
N GLU A 95 41.73 29.41 -14.48
CA GLU A 95 43.11 28.98 -14.67
C GLU A 95 43.95 29.96 -15.50
N MET A 96 43.34 30.66 -16.47
CA MET A 96 44.01 31.72 -17.22
C MET A 96 44.19 33.00 -16.39
N GLU A 97 43.18 33.38 -15.62
CA GLU A 97 43.19 34.60 -14.81
C GLU A 97 44.14 34.49 -13.61
N TYR A 98 44.30 33.29 -13.05
CA TYR A 98 45.14 33.03 -11.89
C TYR A 98 46.11 31.86 -12.09
N PRO A 99 47.15 32.01 -12.94
CA PRO A 99 48.10 30.95 -13.27
C PRO A 99 48.92 30.46 -12.05
N HIS A 100 48.99 31.25 -10.98
CA HIS A 100 49.72 30.91 -9.75
C HIS A 100 49.00 29.86 -8.89
N ILE A 101 47.68 29.68 -9.03
CA ILE A 101 46.90 28.72 -8.23
C ILE A 101 47.28 27.27 -8.56
N ARG A 102 47.78 26.99 -9.78
CA ARG A 102 48.29 25.66 -10.16
C ARG A 102 49.45 25.17 -9.27
N ARG A 103 50.26 26.08 -8.72
CA ARG A 103 51.39 25.71 -7.83
C ARG A 103 50.94 25.39 -6.40
N ILE A 104 49.70 25.71 -6.03
CA ILE A 104 49.20 25.54 -4.64
C ILE A 104 48.58 24.15 -4.42
N ARG A 105 48.27 23.38 -5.48
CA ARG A 105 47.68 22.02 -5.35
C ARG A 105 48.56 21.01 -4.61
N HIS A 106 49.81 21.33 -4.25
CA HIS A 106 50.70 20.48 -3.45
C HIS A 106 51.15 21.11 -2.12
N VAL A 107 50.61 22.28 -1.77
CA VAL A 107 50.76 22.77 -0.40
C VAL A 107 49.82 21.93 0.44
N ARG A 108 50.37 20.92 1.14
CA ARG A 108 49.62 20.23 2.20
C ARG A 108 48.95 21.32 3.04
N PRO A 109 47.63 21.26 3.28
CA PRO A 109 46.99 22.24 4.13
C PRO A 109 47.83 22.34 5.41
N PRO A 110 48.18 23.55 5.87
CA PRO A 110 48.95 23.70 7.09
C PRO A 110 48.23 22.88 8.15
N LYS A 111 48.97 21.99 8.84
CA LYS A 111 48.39 21.19 9.92
C LYS A 111 47.63 22.18 10.80
N PRO A 112 46.31 21.99 11.01
CA PRO A 112 45.54 22.92 11.81
C PRO A 112 46.29 23.10 13.13
N PRO A 113 46.46 24.35 13.61
CA PRO A 113 47.11 24.58 14.90
C PRO A 113 46.42 23.67 15.90
N ARG A 114 47.23 22.89 16.63
CA ARG A 114 46.74 21.93 17.62
C ARG A 114 45.83 22.73 18.55
N ALA A 115 44.52 22.54 18.41
CA ALA A 115 43.56 23.35 19.12
C ALA A 115 43.92 23.29 20.61
N PRO A 116 44.03 24.44 21.32
CA PRO A 116 44.18 24.41 22.76
C PRO A 116 43.04 23.54 23.29
N TYR A 117 43.38 22.58 24.16
CA TYR A 117 42.44 21.63 24.74
C TYR A 117 41.12 22.35 25.03
N ALA A 118 40.14 22.14 24.16
CA ALA A 118 38.81 22.64 24.42
C ALA A 118 38.39 21.90 25.70
N PRO A 119 38.10 22.60 26.81
CA PRO A 119 37.48 21.94 27.95
C PRO A 119 36.29 21.19 27.39
N GLN A 120 36.26 19.87 27.61
CA GLN A 120 35.14 19.03 27.20
C GLN A 120 33.89 19.75 27.72
N SER A 121 33.12 20.33 26.81
CA SER A 121 31.93 21.10 27.16
C SER A 121 31.08 20.17 28.04
N PRO A 122 30.87 20.51 29.32
CA PRO A 122 29.95 19.74 30.13
C PRO A 122 28.59 19.88 29.47
N GLU A 123 27.98 18.75 29.19
CA GLU A 123 26.53 18.64 29.01
C GLU A 123 25.99 19.30 27.74
N PHE A 124 26.19 18.61 26.60
CA PHE A 124 25.17 18.59 25.58
C PHE A 124 23.95 17.86 26.17
N TYR A 125 23.12 18.59 26.90
CA TYR A 125 21.85 18.09 27.42
C TYR A 125 21.05 17.49 26.24
N PRO A 126 20.60 16.23 26.32
CA PRO A 126 19.54 15.76 25.44
C PRO A 126 18.27 16.51 25.84
N ARG A 127 17.94 17.57 25.10
CA ARG A 127 16.68 18.33 25.16
C ARG A 127 15.53 17.33 25.29
N GLU A 128 14.88 17.27 26.45
CA GLU A 128 13.73 16.38 26.70
C GLU A 128 12.63 16.59 25.66
N GLU A 129 12.55 17.80 25.10
CA GLU A 129 11.72 18.17 23.94
C GLU A 129 11.88 17.24 22.73
N TYR A 130 13.08 16.73 22.42
CA TYR A 130 13.25 15.81 21.28
C TYR A 130 12.67 14.43 21.57
N LYS A 131 12.75 13.97 22.83
CA LYS A 131 12.19 12.67 23.24
C LYS A 131 10.67 12.68 23.23
N GLU A 132 10.04 13.81 23.58
CA GLU A 132 8.59 13.96 23.51
C GLU A 132 8.10 14.05 22.07
N GLN A 133 8.80 14.81 21.23
CA GLN A 133 8.46 14.93 19.81
C GLN A 133 8.61 13.60 19.05
N GLU A 134 9.57 12.77 19.44
CA GLU A 134 9.73 11.43 18.88
C GLU A 134 8.64 10.45 19.35
N LYS A 135 8.19 10.56 20.61
CA LYS A 135 7.03 9.80 21.12
C LYS A 135 5.74 10.18 20.41
N GLU A 136 5.52 11.45 20.12
CA GLU A 136 4.34 11.89 19.33
C GLU A 136 4.40 11.37 17.89
N ARG A 137 5.57 11.43 17.25
CA ARG A 137 5.77 10.86 15.90
C ARG A 137 5.59 9.34 15.89
N ALA A 138 6.02 8.64 16.93
CA ALA A 138 5.82 7.19 17.06
C ALA A 138 4.33 6.85 17.21
N LYS A 139 3.57 7.63 18.00
CA LYS A 139 2.11 7.48 18.12
C LYS A 139 1.39 7.69 16.79
N ALA A 140 1.81 8.69 15.99
CA ALA A 140 1.24 8.94 14.67
C ALA A 140 1.59 7.87 13.62
N ARG A 141 2.71 7.16 13.78
CA ARG A 141 3.15 6.09 12.87
C ARG A 141 2.50 4.74 13.16
N ALA A 142 2.15 4.46 14.41
CA ALA A 142 1.55 3.19 14.82
C ALA A 142 0.29 2.78 14.01
N PRO A 143 -0.70 3.65 13.74
CA PRO A 143 -1.87 3.26 12.94
C PRO A 143 -1.54 3.06 11.46
N LEU A 144 -0.57 3.79 10.91
CA LEU A 144 -0.09 3.60 9.53
C LEU A 144 0.60 2.25 9.34
N GLU A 145 1.41 1.81 10.31
CA GLU A 145 2.06 0.50 10.27
C GLU A 145 1.04 -0.64 10.34
N LYS A 146 -0.01 -0.50 11.17
CA LYS A 146 -1.10 -1.48 11.24
C LYS A 146 -1.85 -1.60 9.90
N ILE A 147 -2.16 -0.48 9.24
CA ILE A 147 -2.82 -0.49 7.92
C ILE A 147 -1.90 -1.13 6.86
N LYS A 148 -0.59 -0.90 6.95
CA LYS A 148 0.39 -1.51 6.05
C LYS A 148 0.44 -3.04 6.21
N MET A 149 0.47 -3.55 7.44
CA MET A 149 0.42 -4.99 7.71
C MET A 149 -0.88 -5.64 7.24
N LEU A 150 -2.02 -4.97 7.42
CA LEU A 150 -3.31 -5.46 6.90
C LEU A 150 -3.27 -5.59 5.38
N LYS A 151 -2.59 -4.68 4.68
CA LYS A 151 -2.45 -4.73 3.23
C LYS A 151 -1.57 -5.92 2.80
N GLU A 152 -0.46 -6.15 3.48
CA GLU A 152 0.41 -7.31 3.22
C GLU A 152 -0.36 -8.63 3.43
N LEU A 153 -1.19 -8.74 4.47
CA LEU A 153 -2.04 -9.92 4.69
C LEU A 153 -3.11 -10.12 3.62
N LEU A 154 -3.65 -9.03 3.06
CA LEU A 154 -4.60 -9.08 1.95
C LEU A 154 -3.90 -9.56 0.68
N ASP A 155 -2.71 -9.02 0.39
CA ASP A 155 -1.90 -9.38 -0.78
C ASP A 155 -1.41 -10.85 -0.70
N GLU A 156 -1.17 -11.37 0.51
CA GLU A 156 -0.87 -12.80 0.77
C GLU A 156 -2.10 -13.73 0.71
N GLY A 157 -3.31 -13.17 0.60
CA GLY A 157 -4.57 -13.94 0.61
C GLY A 157 -4.93 -14.52 1.99
N MET A 158 -4.33 -14.02 3.07
CA MET A 158 -4.60 -14.44 4.45
C MET A 158 -5.90 -13.83 5.01
N ILE A 159 -6.37 -12.72 4.43
CA ILE A 159 -7.63 -12.06 4.78
C ILE A 159 -8.41 -11.70 3.52
N THR A 160 -9.73 -11.54 3.65
CA THR A 160 -10.57 -11.07 2.53
C THR A 160 -10.54 -9.55 2.40
N GLN A 161 -10.98 -9.04 1.24
CA GLN A 161 -11.14 -7.59 1.01
C GLN A 161 -12.08 -6.94 2.04
N GLN A 162 -13.16 -7.63 2.41
CA GLN A 162 -14.12 -7.17 3.43
C GLN A 162 -13.45 -7.05 4.81
N ASP A 163 -12.66 -8.05 5.20
CA ASP A 163 -11.91 -8.03 6.47
C ASP A 163 -10.88 -6.89 6.52
N TYR A 164 -10.22 -6.60 5.39
CA TYR A 164 -9.29 -5.49 5.27
C TYR A 164 -9.99 -4.14 5.49
N ASP A 165 -11.11 -3.92 4.82
CA ASP A 165 -11.84 -2.65 4.88
C ASP A 165 -12.44 -2.39 6.27
N GLU A 166 -12.99 -3.42 6.92
CA GLU A 166 -13.48 -3.31 8.30
C GLU A 166 -12.36 -2.98 9.30
N LYS A 167 -11.23 -3.68 9.22
CA LYS A 167 -10.11 -3.46 10.15
C LYS A 167 -9.43 -2.12 9.90
N LYS A 168 -9.29 -1.71 8.64
CA LYS A 168 -8.79 -0.38 8.26
C LYS A 168 -9.70 0.72 8.79
N LYS A 169 -11.02 0.57 8.66
CA LYS A 169 -11.99 1.52 9.20
C LYS A 169 -11.89 1.65 10.72
N LYS A 170 -11.79 0.53 11.45
CA LYS A 170 -11.57 0.53 12.91
C LYS A 170 -10.30 1.27 13.33
N ILE A 171 -9.18 1.08 12.61
CA ILE A 171 -7.92 1.78 12.91
C ILE A 171 -8.03 3.29 12.64
N LEU A 172 -8.79 3.70 11.62
CA LEU A 172 -9.02 5.11 11.30
C LEU A 172 -10.00 5.79 12.28
N GLU A 173 -10.94 5.05 12.86
CA GLU A 173 -11.84 5.54 13.92
C GLU A 173 -11.16 5.65 15.29
N GLU A 174 -10.06 4.92 15.51
CA GLU A 174 -9.27 4.94 16.76
C GLU A 174 -8.22 6.07 16.80
N LEU A 175 -8.08 6.82 15.70
CA LEU A 175 -7.16 7.95 15.49
C LEU A 175 -7.77 9.29 15.91
#